data_AF-A0A9N9T0I2-F1
#
_entry.id   AF-A0A9N9T0I2-F1
#
_cell.length_a   1.000
_cell.length_b   1.000
_cell.length_c   1.000
_cell.angle_alpha   90.00
_cell.angle_beta   90.00
_cell.angle_gamma   90.00
#
_symmetry.space_group_name_H-M   'P 1'
#
loop_
_entity.id
_entity.type
_entity.pdbx_description
1 polymer ?
#
loop_
_entity_poly.entity_id
_entity_poly.type
_entity_poly.pdbx_seq_one_letter_code
_entity_poly.pdbx_strand_id
1 'polypeptide(L)'
;MEVHNGATPILQQVGPYYYDEYKEKINVIDNDAEDSLQYDAFDTYRFNKTLSGSLSDEDYVTIIHPLLVRNATIADTIKIMRGIKNYKDLGRVLEVNGKKDIGLWGTEECNRFKGTDGWIIPPLLKPEEGIKCYTTHLCRNIALDYVRDDVLRGINVRRYEGNLGDQQNNSADKCYCPEPRPCLKKGTFELSKCIGAPIIASLPHFLEADESLLTQVKGLNPVHEDHIMNVNIDPALDLEGPLFTKISNIFILLKMAHIMRWLFLVASIGVFGYGTYTHFKSSKKVKITPVHQRTTNDDNPVKRNTNELMNQLRNEGKNGYTNNIMTGHEFDRYG
;
A
#
# COMPACT_ATOMS: atom_id res chain seq x y z
N MET A 1 45.37 35.63 5.95
CA MET A 1 44.44 34.88 5.08
C MET A 1 43.82 35.88 4.11
N GLU A 2 44.11 35.79 2.81
CA GLU A 2 43.72 36.77 1.79
C GLU A 2 42.19 36.99 1.73
N VAL A 3 41.42 35.93 1.97
CA VAL A 3 39.96 35.97 2.04
C VAL A 3 39.45 36.89 3.16
N HIS A 4 40.10 36.91 4.34
CA HIS A 4 39.73 37.83 5.42
C HIS A 4 39.98 39.30 5.05
N ASN A 5 40.84 39.55 4.07
CA ASN A 5 41.13 40.88 3.54
C ASN A 5 40.26 41.22 2.30
N GLY A 6 39.23 40.41 2.00
CA GLY A 6 38.27 40.65 0.92
C GLY A 6 38.62 40.03 -0.43
N ALA A 7 39.66 39.19 -0.53
CA ALA A 7 39.95 38.46 -1.75
C ALA A 7 38.87 37.40 -2.05
N THR A 8 38.58 37.16 -3.33
CA THR A 8 37.68 36.08 -3.76
C THR A 8 38.20 34.72 -3.28
N PRO A 9 37.40 33.92 -2.56
CA PRO A 9 37.77 32.57 -2.17
C PRO A 9 38.08 31.70 -3.39
N ILE A 10 39.12 30.88 -3.29
CA ILE A 10 39.48 29.87 -4.27
C ILE A 10 39.31 28.52 -3.58
N LEU A 11 38.37 27.72 -4.07
CA LEU A 11 38.09 26.39 -3.52
C LEU A 11 38.56 25.31 -4.48
N GLN A 12 38.97 24.17 -3.91
CA GLN A 12 39.28 22.95 -4.65
C GLN A 12 38.36 21.85 -4.13
N GLN A 13 37.68 21.16 -5.04
CA GLN A 13 36.89 19.99 -4.72
C GLN A 13 37.82 18.85 -4.29
N VAL A 14 37.52 18.22 -3.15
CA VAL A 14 38.25 17.07 -2.61
C VAL A 14 37.23 15.99 -2.28
N GLY A 15 37.43 14.78 -2.80
CA GLY A 15 36.52 13.65 -2.62
C GLY A 15 36.57 12.69 -3.82
N PRO A 16 35.64 11.73 -3.87
CA PRO A 16 34.60 11.46 -2.87
C PRO A 16 35.12 10.75 -1.60
N TYR A 17 34.64 11.18 -0.44
CA TYR A 17 34.68 10.39 0.79
C TYR A 17 33.40 9.56 0.86
N TYR A 18 33.52 8.25 0.72
CA TYR A 18 32.37 7.34 0.76
C TYR A 18 32.06 6.92 2.18
N TYR A 19 30.77 6.93 2.51
CA TYR A 19 30.23 6.37 3.73
C TYR A 19 29.08 5.42 3.37
N ASP A 20 29.08 4.26 4.01
CA ASP A 20 27.94 3.36 3.99
C ASP A 20 26.93 3.84 5.04
N GLU A 21 25.73 4.19 4.59
CA GLU A 21 24.62 4.60 5.45
C GLU A 21 23.71 3.39 5.72
N TYR A 22 23.38 3.17 7.00
CA TYR A 22 22.44 2.17 7.45
C TYR A 22 21.27 2.86 8.14
N LYS A 23 20.07 2.66 7.59
CA LYS A 23 18.84 3.24 8.13
C LYS A 23 18.00 2.16 8.79
N GLU A 24 17.62 2.38 10.04
CA GLU A 24 16.77 1.48 10.82
C GLU A 24 15.52 2.21 11.30
N LYS A 25 14.39 1.48 11.32
CA LYS A 25 13.15 1.93 11.93
C LYS A 25 13.01 1.20 13.26
N ILE A 26 13.25 1.90 14.36
CA ILE A 26 13.17 1.33 15.70
C ILE A 26 11.89 1.81 16.41
N ASN A 27 11.51 1.15 17.51
CA ASN A 27 10.32 1.48 18.29
C ASN A 27 9.04 1.57 17.44
N VAL A 28 8.88 0.63 16.51
CA VAL A 28 7.76 0.64 15.55
C VAL A 28 6.43 0.37 16.28
N ILE A 29 5.47 1.27 16.10
CA ILE A 29 4.11 1.17 16.60
C ILE A 29 3.17 1.13 15.40
N ASP A 30 2.43 0.04 15.25
CA ASP A 30 1.44 -0.16 14.20
C ASP A 30 0.03 0.10 14.74
N ASN A 31 -0.78 0.87 14.00
CA ASN A 31 -2.18 1.18 14.32
C ASN A 31 -3.10 0.85 13.14
N ASP A 32 -3.80 -0.28 13.26
CA ASP A 32 -4.74 -0.78 12.26
C ASP A 32 -5.97 0.12 12.05
N ALA A 33 -6.50 0.68 13.13
CA ALA A 33 -7.71 1.50 13.07
C ALA A 33 -7.48 2.75 12.22
N GLU A 34 -6.32 3.39 12.39
CA GLU A 34 -5.91 4.60 11.68
C GLU A 34 -5.19 4.31 10.35
N ASP A 35 -4.85 3.05 10.07
CA ASP A 35 -3.99 2.65 8.95
C ASP A 35 -2.63 3.40 8.93
N SER A 36 -2.04 3.55 10.12
CA SER A 36 -0.82 4.31 10.32
C SER A 36 0.26 3.49 11.04
N LEU A 37 1.51 3.86 10.79
CA LEU A 37 2.68 3.28 11.42
C LEU A 37 3.59 4.42 11.91
N GLN A 38 4.02 4.34 13.16
CA GLN A 38 4.95 5.27 13.77
C GLN A 38 6.26 4.56 14.06
N TYR A 39 7.39 5.24 13.87
CA TYR A 39 8.70 4.70 14.16
C TYR A 39 9.70 5.83 14.48
N ASP A 40 10.79 5.46 15.14
CA ASP A 40 11.94 6.33 15.32
C ASP A 40 12.97 6.05 14.22
N ALA A 41 13.36 7.08 13.47
CA ALA A 41 14.39 6.97 12.45
C ALA A 41 15.78 6.94 13.11
N PHE A 42 16.55 5.89 12.84
CA PHE A 42 17.89 5.70 13.36
C PHE A 42 18.88 5.45 12.22
N ASP A 43 19.79 6.41 12.02
CA ASP A 43 20.77 6.37 10.95
C ASP A 43 22.19 6.19 11.51
N THR A 44 22.97 5.30 10.89
CA THR A 44 24.40 5.14 11.18
C THR A 44 25.22 5.24 9.92
N TYR A 45 26.37 5.90 10.01
CA TYR A 45 27.30 6.07 8.90
C TYR A 45 28.63 5.41 9.24
N ARG A 46 29.18 4.64 8.29
CA ARG A 46 30.49 4.00 8.41
C ARG A 46 31.36 4.39 7.23
N PHE A 47 32.57 4.88 7.50
CA PHE A 47 33.50 5.24 6.44
C PHE A 47 33.89 4.02 5.60
N ASN A 48 33.80 4.17 4.27
CA ASN A 48 34.14 3.14 3.31
C ASN A 48 35.50 3.47 2.67
N LYS A 49 36.57 2.97 3.29
CA LYS A 49 37.95 3.20 2.84
C LYS A 49 38.19 2.70 1.41
N THR A 50 37.60 1.56 1.05
CA THR A 50 37.80 0.93 -0.27
C THR A 50 37.32 1.83 -1.39
N LEU A 51 36.12 2.39 -1.27
CA LEU A 51 35.57 3.30 -2.29
C LEU A 51 36.21 4.69 -2.23
N SER A 52 36.65 5.13 -1.06
CA SER A 52 37.34 6.43 -0.86
C SER A 52 38.79 6.45 -1.38
N GLY A 53 39.32 5.30 -1.77
CA GLY A 53 40.65 5.17 -2.37
C GLY A 53 41.77 5.65 -1.43
N SER A 54 42.51 6.66 -1.86
CA SER A 54 43.63 7.21 -1.06
C SER A 54 43.17 8.02 0.15
N LEU A 55 41.94 8.55 0.15
CA LEU A 55 41.42 9.44 1.19
C LEU A 55 41.14 8.71 2.50
N SER A 56 41.42 9.36 3.63
CA SER A 56 41.25 8.83 4.98
C SER A 56 40.15 9.57 5.74
N ASP A 57 39.53 8.92 6.72
CA ASP A 57 38.63 9.58 7.68
C ASP A 57 39.36 10.49 8.68
N GLU A 58 40.70 10.46 8.67
CA GLU A 58 41.59 11.37 9.39
C GLU A 58 42.04 12.58 8.56
N ASP A 59 41.63 12.69 7.28
CA ASP A 59 42.04 13.80 6.43
C ASP A 59 41.50 15.13 6.97
N TYR A 60 42.40 16.11 7.15
CA TYR A 60 42.01 17.44 7.62
C TYR A 60 41.42 18.25 6.46
N VAL A 61 40.09 18.42 6.50
CA VAL A 61 39.36 19.37 5.65
C VAL A 61 38.81 20.52 6.50
N THR A 62 39.06 21.76 6.11
CA THR A 62 38.57 22.95 6.84
C THR A 62 37.13 23.27 6.41
N ILE A 63 36.20 22.37 6.72
CA ILE A 63 34.76 22.55 6.48
C ILE A 63 33.96 22.11 7.71
N ILE A 64 32.75 22.66 7.86
CA ILE A 64 31.76 22.04 8.74
C ILE A 64 31.35 20.74 8.05
N HIS A 65 31.35 19.60 8.76
CA HIS A 65 30.95 18.30 8.22
C HIS A 65 29.57 17.89 8.76
N PRO A 66 28.45 18.25 8.09
CA PRO A 66 27.09 18.06 8.62
C PRO A 66 26.76 16.61 9.00
N LEU A 67 27.31 15.62 8.27
CA LEU A 67 27.05 14.19 8.55
C LEU A 67 27.62 13.72 9.89
N LEU A 68 28.69 14.35 10.40
CA LEU A 68 29.26 13.96 11.70
C LEU A 68 28.39 14.43 12.87
N VAL A 69 27.56 15.46 12.66
CA VAL A 69 26.72 16.05 13.71
C VAL A 69 25.53 15.15 14.09
N ARG A 70 25.13 14.21 13.22
CA ARG A 70 23.93 13.37 13.40
C ARG A 70 24.20 11.86 13.40
N ASN A 71 25.45 11.42 13.52
CA ASN A 71 25.76 9.98 13.48
C ASN A 71 25.29 9.27 14.76
N ALA A 72 24.58 8.14 14.60
CA ALA A 72 24.12 7.27 15.68
C ALA A 72 23.21 7.96 16.72
N THR A 73 22.41 8.93 16.28
CA THR A 73 21.37 9.58 17.09
C THR A 73 19.99 9.27 16.53
N ILE A 74 18.98 9.06 17.41
CA ILE A 74 17.59 9.06 16.97
C ILE A 74 17.30 10.43 16.36
N ALA A 75 17.00 10.46 15.07
CA ALA A 75 16.84 11.70 14.34
C ALA A 75 15.45 12.29 14.57
N ASP A 76 14.42 11.54 14.22
CA ASP A 76 13.03 12.00 14.27
C ASP A 76 12.08 10.81 14.52
N THR A 77 11.03 11.03 15.31
CA THR A 77 9.88 10.13 15.41
C THR A 77 8.89 10.47 14.31
N ILE A 78 8.65 9.56 13.37
CA ILE A 78 7.84 9.80 12.18
C ILE A 78 6.62 8.89 12.21
N LYS A 79 5.43 9.48 12.02
CA LYS A 79 4.17 8.76 11.79
C LYS A 79 3.79 8.86 10.32
N ILE A 80 3.61 7.73 9.67
CA ILE A 80 3.25 7.61 8.26
C ILE A 80 1.98 6.79 8.06
N MET A 81 1.35 6.94 6.90
CA MET A 81 0.30 6.06 6.42
C MET A 81 0.89 4.74 5.91
N ARG A 82 0.26 3.61 6.26
CA ARG A 82 0.65 2.28 5.74
C ARG A 82 0.15 2.02 4.33
N GLY A 83 -0.92 2.69 3.92
CA GLY A 83 -1.49 2.54 2.58
C GLY A 83 -2.23 1.21 2.34
N ILE A 84 -2.68 0.51 3.39
CA ILE A 84 -3.48 -0.72 3.25
C ILE A 84 -4.88 -0.39 2.75
N LYS A 85 -5.49 0.69 3.27
CA LYS A 85 -6.81 1.15 2.83
C LYS A 85 -6.75 1.83 1.46
N ASN A 86 -5.66 2.53 1.17
CA ASN A 86 -5.43 3.21 -0.11
C ASN A 86 -3.93 3.22 -0.43
N TYR A 87 -3.55 2.51 -1.49
CA TYR A 87 -2.14 2.36 -1.87
C TYR A 87 -1.44 3.69 -2.20
N LYS A 88 -2.20 4.71 -2.63
CA LYS A 88 -1.66 6.05 -2.93
C LYS A 88 -1.17 6.78 -1.68
N ASP A 89 -1.65 6.38 -0.51
CA ASP A 89 -1.23 6.96 0.76
C ASP A 89 0.02 6.28 1.34
N LEU A 90 0.55 5.22 0.72
CA LEU A 90 1.71 4.49 1.24
C LEU A 90 2.89 5.44 1.54
N GLY A 91 3.36 5.43 2.78
CA GLY A 91 4.51 6.23 3.20
C GLY A 91 4.21 7.72 3.40
N ARG A 92 2.96 8.18 3.19
CA ARG A 92 2.61 9.59 3.36
C ARG A 92 2.81 10.02 4.80
N VAL A 93 3.54 11.11 5.00
CA VAL A 93 3.86 11.65 6.33
C VAL A 93 2.61 12.27 6.96
N LEU A 94 2.34 11.92 8.21
CA LEU A 94 1.27 12.46 9.04
C LEU A 94 1.83 13.37 10.12
N GLU A 95 2.85 12.88 10.84
CA GLU A 95 3.43 13.60 11.97
C GLU A 95 4.95 13.39 12.03
N VAL A 96 5.64 14.43 12.49
CA VAL A 96 7.08 14.39 12.79
C VAL A 96 7.28 14.98 14.18
N ASN A 97 7.88 14.20 15.08
CA ASN A 97 8.08 14.54 16.49
C ASN A 97 6.77 15.00 17.18
N GLY A 98 5.67 14.30 16.87
CA GLY A 98 4.33 14.58 17.41
C GLY A 98 3.64 15.83 16.85
N LYS A 99 4.23 16.51 15.86
CA LYS A 99 3.62 17.67 15.18
C LYS A 99 2.99 17.24 13.86
N LYS A 100 1.82 17.80 13.55
CA LYS A 100 1.06 17.54 12.31
C LYS A 100 1.46 18.45 11.13
N ASP A 101 2.31 19.42 11.40
CA ASP A 101 2.92 20.32 10.43
C ASP A 101 4.34 20.69 10.87
N ILE A 102 5.09 21.31 9.97
CA ILE A 102 6.48 21.71 10.18
C ILE A 102 6.57 22.89 11.17
N GLY A 103 5.63 23.83 11.11
CA GLY A 103 5.54 25.00 12.00
C GLY A 103 6.71 26.00 11.92
N LEU A 104 7.51 26.03 10.85
CA LEU A 104 8.68 26.91 10.69
C LEU A 104 8.50 28.04 9.66
N TRP A 105 7.63 27.84 8.69
CA TRP A 105 7.49 28.68 7.49
C TRP A 105 6.34 29.68 7.60
N GLY A 106 6.32 30.71 6.76
CA GLY A 106 5.38 31.83 6.89
C GLY A 106 3.90 31.50 6.63
N THR A 107 3.61 30.36 6.01
CA THR A 107 2.25 29.97 5.62
C THR A 107 1.92 28.53 5.99
N GLU A 108 0.63 28.23 6.16
CA GLU A 108 0.16 26.86 6.40
C GLU A 108 0.58 25.91 5.26
N GLU A 109 0.48 26.38 4.01
CA GLU A 109 0.78 25.57 2.82
C GLU A 109 2.22 25.04 2.79
N CYS A 110 3.17 25.83 3.28
CA CYS A 110 4.58 25.45 3.31
C CYS A 110 4.95 24.65 4.56
N ASN A 111 4.12 24.72 5.60
CA ASN A 111 4.25 23.92 6.80
C ASN A 111 3.54 22.56 6.70
N ARG A 112 2.57 22.39 5.81
CA ARG A 112 1.92 21.09 5.61
C ARG A 112 2.91 20.07 5.05
N PHE A 113 2.97 18.87 5.63
CA PHE A 113 3.73 17.76 5.04
C PHE A 113 3.11 17.32 3.71
N LYS A 114 3.93 17.21 2.66
CA LYS A 114 3.51 16.79 1.33
C LYS A 114 4.20 15.49 0.94
N GLY A 115 3.38 14.49 0.64
CA GLY A 115 3.85 13.18 0.20
C GLY A 115 4.59 12.41 1.29
N THR A 116 5.67 11.74 0.93
CA THR A 116 6.39 10.79 1.80
C THR A 116 7.67 11.39 2.39
N ASP A 117 8.46 10.59 3.09
CA ASP A 117 9.80 10.94 3.56
C ASP A 117 10.88 10.87 2.46
N GLY A 118 10.49 10.58 1.21
CA GLY A 118 11.38 10.48 0.05
C GLY A 118 12.03 9.11 -0.14
N TRP A 119 11.93 8.20 0.83
CA TRP A 119 12.45 6.83 0.72
C TRP A 119 11.41 5.84 0.21
N ILE A 120 10.16 6.07 0.59
CA ILE A 120 9.03 5.29 0.10
C ILE A 120 8.33 6.13 -0.96
N ILE A 121 8.19 5.61 -2.18
CA ILE A 121 7.38 6.23 -3.21
C ILE A 121 6.13 5.35 -3.43
N PRO A 122 4.91 5.92 -3.40
CA PRO A 122 3.70 5.15 -3.67
C PRO A 122 3.76 4.43 -5.03
N PRO A 123 3.21 3.21 -5.14
CA PRO A 123 3.21 2.49 -6.40
C PRO A 123 2.25 3.15 -7.41
N LEU A 124 2.45 2.84 -8.69
CA LEU A 124 1.64 3.35 -9.80
C LEU A 124 1.67 4.89 -9.93
N LEU A 125 2.82 5.51 -9.63
CA LEU A 125 3.03 6.95 -9.78
C LEU A 125 3.04 7.33 -11.26
N LYS A 126 2.15 8.24 -11.65
CA LYS A 126 2.13 8.77 -13.01
C LYS A 126 3.21 9.84 -13.20
N PRO A 127 3.82 9.96 -14.39
CA PRO A 127 4.82 10.99 -14.67
C PRO A 127 4.36 12.41 -14.30
N GLU A 128 3.09 12.75 -14.59
CA GLU A 128 2.55 14.10 -14.40
C GLU A 128 2.28 14.45 -12.93
N GLU A 129 2.23 13.44 -12.05
CA GLU A 129 1.99 13.66 -10.62
C GLU A 129 3.24 14.20 -9.90
N GLY A 130 4.43 13.90 -10.45
CA GLY A 130 5.73 14.21 -9.85
C GLY A 130 5.93 13.52 -8.49
N ILE A 131 7.12 13.67 -7.92
CA ILE A 131 7.41 13.19 -6.56
C ILE A 131 7.31 14.37 -5.61
N LYS A 132 6.59 14.20 -4.51
CA LYS A 132 6.55 15.17 -3.41
C LYS A 132 7.03 14.46 -2.17
N CYS A 133 8.02 15.03 -1.51
CA CYS A 133 8.52 14.51 -0.25
C CYS A 133 8.79 15.62 0.75
N TYR A 134 8.58 15.31 2.01
CA TYR A 134 9.13 16.06 3.12
C TYR A 134 10.50 15.47 3.48
N THR A 135 11.50 16.34 3.57
CA THR A 135 12.84 15.95 4.02
C THR A 135 13.14 16.59 5.36
N THR A 136 13.43 15.76 6.36
CA THR A 136 13.81 16.21 7.71
C THR A 136 15.13 17.01 7.69
N HIS A 137 16.03 16.73 6.74
CA HIS A 137 17.30 17.43 6.62
C HIS A 137 17.16 18.86 6.09
N LEU A 138 16.18 19.12 5.21
CA LEU A 138 15.89 20.47 4.74
C LEU A 138 14.70 21.12 5.45
N CYS A 139 13.97 20.36 6.26
CA CYS A 139 12.84 20.85 7.05
C CYS A 139 11.75 21.53 6.20
N ARG A 140 11.63 21.10 4.94
CA ARG A 140 10.66 21.59 3.97
C ARG A 140 10.21 20.47 3.05
N ASN A 141 9.18 20.76 2.27
CA ASN A 141 8.80 19.92 1.15
C ASN A 141 9.71 20.20 -0.05
N ILE A 142 10.04 19.13 -0.76
CA ILE A 142 10.74 19.14 -2.04
C ILE A 142 9.85 18.43 -3.06
N ALA A 143 9.84 18.97 -4.27
CA ALA A 143 9.16 18.38 -5.40
C ALA A 143 10.20 18.02 -6.46
N LEU A 144 10.02 16.87 -7.10
CA LEU A 144 10.79 16.45 -8.26
C LEU A 144 9.82 16.18 -9.41
N ASP A 145 10.11 16.78 -10.56
CA ASP A 145 9.29 16.68 -11.75
C ASP A 145 9.85 15.61 -12.69
N TYR A 146 8.96 14.91 -13.39
CA TYR A 146 9.36 13.94 -14.40
C TYR A 146 10.11 14.63 -15.54
N VAL A 147 11.25 14.08 -15.94
CA VAL A 147 12.06 14.59 -17.04
C VAL A 147 12.01 13.67 -18.25
N ARG A 148 12.32 12.38 -18.05
CA ARG A 148 12.44 11.40 -19.15
C ARG A 148 12.41 9.96 -18.65
N ASP A 149 12.14 9.02 -19.55
CA ASP A 149 12.50 7.62 -19.38
C ASP A 149 14.02 7.45 -19.59
N ASP A 150 14.63 6.54 -18.84
CA ASP A 150 16.05 6.24 -18.87
C ASP A 150 16.30 4.73 -18.66
N VAL A 151 17.53 4.27 -18.82
CA VAL A 151 17.93 2.87 -18.59
C VAL A 151 19.12 2.84 -17.64
N LEU A 152 18.86 2.44 -16.40
CA LEU A 152 19.89 2.33 -15.37
C LEU A 152 20.25 0.86 -15.15
N ARG A 153 21.49 0.48 -15.49
CA ARG A 153 22.00 -0.91 -15.33
C ARG A 153 21.09 -1.97 -15.96
N GLY A 154 20.49 -1.66 -17.10
CA GLY A 154 19.60 -2.55 -17.85
C GLY A 154 18.15 -2.58 -17.36
N ILE A 155 17.80 -1.75 -16.38
CA ILE A 155 16.44 -1.57 -15.86
C ILE A 155 15.88 -0.28 -16.44
N ASN A 156 14.70 -0.34 -17.06
CA ASN A 156 13.99 0.85 -17.50
C ASN A 156 13.55 1.63 -16.25
N VAL A 157 13.78 2.93 -16.22
CA VAL A 157 13.44 3.80 -15.09
C VAL A 157 12.84 5.10 -15.61
N ARG A 158 12.03 5.74 -14.78
CA ARG A 158 11.58 7.13 -14.97
C ARG A 158 12.49 8.03 -14.14
N ARG A 159 13.08 9.03 -14.77
CA ARG A 159 13.94 10.02 -14.13
C ARG A 159 13.13 11.24 -13.72
N TYR A 160 13.26 11.60 -12.45
CA TYR A 160 12.69 12.79 -11.84
C TYR A 160 13.80 13.70 -11.34
N GLU A 161 13.67 15.00 -11.55
CA GLU A 161 14.66 16.00 -11.14
C GLU A 161 13.99 17.10 -10.31
N GLY A 162 14.69 17.64 -9.33
CA GLY A 162 14.19 18.73 -8.51
C GLY A 162 15.27 19.73 -8.13
N ASN A 163 14.84 20.84 -7.55
CA ASN A 163 15.73 21.91 -7.11
C ASN A 163 15.24 22.56 -5.81
N LEU A 164 15.92 23.62 -5.40
CA LEU A 164 15.61 24.35 -4.16
C LEU A 164 14.63 25.51 -4.35
N GLY A 165 14.13 25.72 -5.58
CA GLY A 165 13.12 26.73 -5.92
C GLY A 165 13.66 28.15 -6.12
N ASP A 166 12.73 29.08 -6.31
CA ASP A 166 12.99 30.52 -6.47
C ASP A 166 12.11 31.33 -5.52
N GLN A 167 12.59 31.54 -4.31
CA GLN A 167 11.83 32.23 -3.26
C GLN A 167 11.59 33.72 -3.58
N GLN A 168 12.30 34.30 -4.54
CA GLN A 168 12.15 35.71 -4.90
C GLN A 168 11.01 35.91 -5.90
N ASN A 169 10.98 35.07 -6.95
CA ASN A 169 10.09 35.26 -8.09
C ASN A 169 8.89 34.29 -8.09
N ASN A 170 9.01 33.11 -7.50
CA ASN A 170 7.92 32.14 -7.43
C ASN A 170 7.04 32.38 -6.18
N SER A 171 5.76 32.72 -6.39
CA SER A 171 4.82 32.97 -5.29
C SER A 171 4.61 31.76 -4.38
N ALA A 172 4.73 30.54 -4.91
CA ALA A 172 4.61 29.31 -4.12
C ALA A 172 5.78 29.11 -3.14
N ASP A 173 6.97 29.64 -3.48
CA ASP A 173 8.18 29.48 -2.68
C ASP A 173 8.42 30.63 -1.69
N LYS A 174 7.69 31.75 -1.81
CA LYS A 174 7.89 32.95 -0.97
C LYS A 174 7.77 32.70 0.54
N CYS A 175 6.95 31.72 0.93
CA CYS A 175 6.77 31.31 2.33
C CYS A 175 8.05 30.76 2.99
N TYR A 176 9.04 30.34 2.18
CA TYR A 176 10.34 29.84 2.62
C TYR A 176 11.35 30.96 2.88
N CYS A 177 10.98 32.21 2.62
CA CYS A 177 11.86 33.33 2.89
C CYS A 177 12.14 33.51 4.38
N PRO A 178 13.37 33.87 4.75
CA PRO A 178 13.75 34.05 6.12
C PRO A 178 13.27 35.40 6.66
N GLU A 179 12.01 35.52 7.07
CA GLU A 179 11.54 36.74 7.73
C GLU A 179 12.26 36.98 9.08
N PRO A 180 12.69 38.22 9.40
CA PRO A 180 12.41 39.50 8.70
C PRO A 180 13.44 39.91 7.62
N ARG A 181 14.38 39.05 7.27
CA ARG A 181 15.38 39.31 6.22
C ARG A 181 14.80 39.13 4.82
N PRO A 182 15.40 39.77 3.79
CA PRO A 182 15.02 39.52 2.41
C PRO A 182 15.23 38.06 2.03
N CYS A 183 14.41 37.58 1.10
CA CYS A 183 14.56 36.28 0.47
C CYS A 183 15.98 36.10 -0.10
N LEU A 184 16.53 34.90 0.07
CA LEU A 184 17.80 34.54 -0.55
C LEU A 184 17.66 34.45 -2.07
N LYS A 185 18.80 34.45 -2.78
CA LYS A 185 18.82 34.33 -4.23
C LYS A 185 18.29 32.96 -4.67
N LYS A 186 17.72 32.91 -5.88
CA LYS A 186 17.26 31.67 -6.53
C LYS A 186 18.27 30.53 -6.36
N GLY A 187 17.76 29.32 -6.12
CA GLY A 187 18.56 28.09 -5.98
C GLY A 187 19.31 27.98 -4.65
N THR A 188 19.04 28.88 -3.70
CA THR A 188 19.57 28.79 -2.33
C THR A 188 18.44 28.74 -1.31
N PHE A 189 18.68 28.08 -0.19
CA PHE A 189 17.67 27.88 0.82
C PHE A 189 18.25 27.94 2.24
N GLU A 190 17.57 28.63 3.14
CA GLU A 190 18.08 28.85 4.48
C GLU A 190 17.65 27.75 5.47
N LEU A 191 18.63 27.17 6.17
CA LEU A 191 18.41 26.11 7.15
C LEU A 191 18.52 26.57 8.62
N SER A 192 18.73 27.85 8.86
CA SER A 192 19.01 28.38 10.21
C SER A 192 17.90 28.13 11.21
N LYS A 193 16.64 28.31 10.81
CA LYS A 193 15.47 28.08 11.68
C LYS A 193 15.34 26.62 12.12
N CYS A 194 15.86 25.69 11.32
CA CYS A 194 15.74 24.27 11.61
C CYS A 194 16.98 23.69 12.30
N ILE A 195 18.17 24.02 11.80
CA ILE A 195 19.43 23.46 12.31
C ILE A 195 19.96 24.28 13.51
N GLY A 196 19.53 25.54 13.66
CA GLY A 196 20.04 26.44 14.70
C GLY A 196 21.43 27.02 14.39
N ALA A 197 21.91 26.86 13.15
CA ALA A 197 23.20 27.37 12.68
C ALA A 197 23.02 28.13 11.35
N PRO A 198 23.85 29.15 11.03
CA PRO A 198 23.70 29.98 9.83
C PRO A 198 24.12 29.23 8.55
N ILE A 199 23.36 28.20 8.19
CA ILE A 199 23.61 27.32 7.05
C ILE A 199 22.66 27.69 5.91
N ILE A 200 23.23 27.81 4.72
CA ILE A 200 22.48 27.99 3.46
C ILE A 200 22.79 26.77 2.58
N ALA A 201 21.73 26.09 2.14
CA ALA A 201 21.81 25.01 1.17
C ALA A 201 21.77 25.56 -0.26
N SER A 202 22.46 24.86 -1.16
CA SER A 202 22.40 25.02 -2.61
C SER A 202 22.58 23.65 -3.26
N LEU A 203 22.27 23.51 -4.54
CA LEU A 203 22.77 22.36 -5.29
C LEU A 203 24.30 22.48 -5.46
N PRO A 204 25.03 21.35 -5.62
CA PRO A 204 26.47 21.37 -5.78
C PRO A 204 26.94 22.34 -6.87
N HIS A 205 28.06 23.03 -6.61
CA HIS A 205 28.61 24.08 -7.47
C HIS A 205 27.63 25.21 -7.83
N PHE A 206 26.60 25.44 -7.00
CA PHE A 206 25.52 26.39 -7.26
C PHE A 206 24.75 26.11 -8.57
N LEU A 207 24.62 24.83 -8.95
CA LEU A 207 23.77 24.44 -10.08
C LEU A 207 22.35 25.02 -9.90
N GLU A 208 21.79 25.57 -10.97
CA GLU A 208 20.47 26.25 -11.02
C GLU A 208 20.28 27.47 -10.09
N ALA A 209 21.34 27.92 -9.41
CA ALA A 209 21.29 29.11 -8.59
C ALA A 209 21.48 30.39 -9.41
N ASP A 210 21.23 31.54 -8.80
CA ASP A 210 21.47 32.85 -9.41
C ASP A 210 22.94 33.01 -9.84
N GLU A 211 23.18 33.43 -11.08
CA GLU A 211 24.52 33.50 -11.68
C GLU A 211 25.49 34.39 -10.89
N SER A 212 24.98 35.38 -10.16
CA SER A 212 25.83 36.23 -9.32
C SER A 212 26.45 35.51 -8.13
N LEU A 213 26.04 34.28 -7.82
CA LEU A 213 26.69 33.40 -6.83
C LEU A 213 27.90 32.68 -7.42
N LEU A 214 27.87 32.36 -8.73
CA LEU A 214 28.97 31.67 -9.42
C LEU A 214 30.23 32.53 -9.50
N THR A 215 30.09 33.85 -9.49
CA THR A 215 31.22 34.79 -9.56
C THR A 215 31.85 35.08 -8.20
N GLN A 216 31.21 34.67 -7.09
CA GLN A 216 31.69 34.95 -5.73
C GLN A 216 32.77 33.97 -5.26
N VAL A 217 32.94 32.82 -5.94
CA VAL A 217 33.91 31.79 -5.57
C VAL A 217 34.57 31.23 -6.83
N LYS A 218 35.90 31.11 -6.82
CA LYS A 218 36.65 30.44 -7.89
C LYS A 218 36.76 28.95 -7.63
N GLY A 219 36.70 28.15 -8.69
CA GLY A 219 36.77 26.68 -8.64
C GLY A 219 35.42 25.98 -8.76
N LEU A 220 34.34 26.73 -9.02
CA LEU A 220 33.01 26.16 -9.29
C LEU A 220 32.94 25.58 -10.71
N ASN A 221 32.26 24.45 -10.89
CA ASN A 221 32.05 23.78 -12.17
C ASN A 221 30.67 23.10 -12.20
N PRO A 222 29.57 23.86 -12.36
CA PRO A 222 28.22 23.30 -12.35
C PRO A 222 27.94 22.48 -13.62
N VAL A 223 28.03 21.16 -13.50
CA VAL A 223 27.58 20.18 -14.50
C VAL A 223 26.21 19.62 -14.11
N HIS A 224 25.23 19.68 -15.01
CA HIS A 224 23.85 19.26 -14.72
C HIS A 224 23.77 17.81 -14.24
N GLU A 225 24.28 16.87 -15.04
CA GLU A 225 24.18 15.42 -14.74
C GLU A 225 24.89 15.01 -13.44
N ASP A 226 25.94 15.73 -13.04
CA ASP A 226 26.70 15.42 -11.81
C ASP A 226 26.11 16.09 -10.56
N HIS A 227 25.37 17.19 -10.72
CA HIS A 227 24.98 18.06 -9.61
C HIS A 227 23.47 18.26 -9.46
N ILE A 228 22.64 17.75 -10.38
CA ILE A 228 21.18 17.84 -10.25
C ILE A 228 20.68 16.83 -9.21
N MET A 229 19.76 17.29 -8.35
CA MET A 229 19.04 16.39 -7.46
C MET A 229 18.06 15.57 -8.30
N ASN A 230 18.30 14.26 -8.39
CA ASN A 230 17.50 13.36 -9.19
C ASN A 230 17.17 12.06 -8.46
N VAL A 231 16.06 11.45 -8.87
CA VAL A 231 15.63 10.12 -8.44
C VAL A 231 15.21 9.34 -9.68
N ASN A 232 15.71 8.11 -9.80
CA ASN A 232 15.33 7.19 -10.85
C ASN A 232 14.42 6.11 -10.26
N ILE A 233 13.19 6.01 -10.75
CA ILE A 233 12.18 5.08 -10.25
C ILE A 233 11.89 4.02 -11.30
N ASP A 234 11.95 2.75 -10.89
CA ASP A 234 11.50 1.65 -11.72
C ASP A 234 9.97 1.71 -11.90
N PRO A 235 9.45 1.88 -13.13
CA PRO A 235 8.03 1.78 -13.42
C PRO A 235 7.51 0.33 -13.34
N ALA A 236 8.23 -0.64 -12.78
CA ALA A 236 7.72 -1.96 -12.39
C ALA A 236 7.33 -2.05 -10.90
N LEU A 237 7.63 -1.01 -10.10
CA LEU A 237 6.86 -0.69 -8.88
C LEU A 237 5.46 -0.14 -9.25
N ASP A 238 5.24 0.19 -10.53
CA ASP A 238 3.95 0.13 -11.19
C ASP A 238 3.65 -1.39 -11.32
N LEU A 239 2.64 -1.91 -10.61
CA LEU A 239 2.24 -3.33 -10.62
C LEU A 239 1.64 -3.79 -11.98
N GLU A 240 2.20 -3.32 -13.09
CA GLU A 240 1.88 -3.71 -14.45
C GLU A 240 2.97 -4.63 -15.05
N GLY A 241 3.76 -5.29 -14.21
CA GLY A 241 4.63 -6.37 -14.66
C GLY A 241 3.86 -7.64 -15.08
N PRO A 242 4.44 -8.49 -15.96
CA PRO A 242 3.83 -9.75 -16.38
C PRO A 242 3.56 -10.75 -15.24
N LEU A 243 4.17 -10.53 -14.07
CA LEU A 243 3.95 -11.32 -12.86
C LEU A 243 2.60 -11.00 -12.21
N PHE A 244 2.18 -9.73 -12.18
CA PHE A 244 0.93 -9.33 -11.54
C PHE A 244 -0.30 -9.60 -12.40
N THR A 245 -0.19 -9.53 -13.73
CA THR A 245 -1.26 -10.00 -14.65
C THR A 245 -1.56 -11.48 -14.42
N LYS A 246 -0.54 -12.30 -14.19
CA LYS A 246 -0.71 -13.72 -13.85
C LYS A 246 -1.41 -13.90 -12.49
N ILE A 247 -1.02 -13.13 -11.47
CA ILE A 247 -1.59 -13.21 -10.12
C ILE A 247 -3.02 -12.65 -10.07
N SER A 248 -3.31 -11.54 -10.73
CA SER A 248 -4.63 -10.92 -10.82
C SER A 248 -5.65 -11.86 -11.50
N ASN A 249 -5.25 -12.52 -12.59
CA ASN A 249 -6.08 -13.52 -13.25
C ASN A 249 -6.44 -14.68 -12.31
N ILE A 250 -5.53 -15.11 -11.42
CA ILE A 250 -5.81 -16.13 -10.41
C ILE A 250 -6.87 -15.64 -9.42
N PHE A 251 -6.77 -14.40 -8.92
CA PHE A 251 -7.77 -13.85 -8.02
C PHE A 251 -9.15 -13.67 -8.67
N ILE A 252 -9.19 -13.28 -9.95
CA ILE A 252 -10.45 -13.21 -10.73
C ILE A 252 -11.05 -14.61 -10.89
N LEU A 253 -10.25 -15.62 -11.21
CA LEU A 253 -10.71 -17.01 -11.32
C LEU A 253 -11.25 -17.54 -9.99
N LEU A 254 -10.59 -17.24 -8.86
CA LEU A 254 -11.05 -17.61 -7.52
C LEU A 254 -12.39 -16.94 -7.18
N LYS A 255 -12.55 -15.65 -7.53
CA LYS A 255 -13.81 -14.91 -7.32
C LYS A 255 -14.95 -15.46 -8.18
N MET A 256 -14.67 -15.81 -9.43
CA MET A 256 -15.62 -16.46 -10.34
C MET A 256 -16.03 -17.85 -9.84
N ALA A 257 -15.08 -18.66 -9.37
CA ALA A 257 -15.36 -19.97 -8.78
C ALA A 257 -16.27 -19.85 -7.54
N HIS A 258 -16.03 -18.83 -6.69
CA HIS A 258 -16.88 -18.55 -5.54
C HIS A 258 -18.31 -18.15 -5.95
N ILE A 259 -18.47 -17.27 -6.94
CA ILE A 259 -19.79 -16.86 -7.47
C ILE A 259 -20.53 -18.07 -8.07
N MET A 260 -19.85 -18.87 -8.88
CA MET A 260 -20.43 -20.09 -9.48
C MET A 260 -20.91 -21.08 -8.41
N ARG A 261 -20.13 -21.27 -7.32
CA ARG A 261 -20.53 -22.12 -6.19
C ARG A 261 -21.86 -21.65 -5.57
N TRP A 262 -22.04 -20.34 -5.39
CA TRP A 262 -23.28 -19.78 -4.86
C TRP A 262 -24.45 -19.89 -5.84
N LEU A 263 -24.22 -19.69 -7.14
CA LEU A 263 -25.25 -19.89 -8.18
C LEU A 263 -25.75 -21.34 -8.22
N PHE A 264 -24.85 -22.33 -8.14
CA PHE A 264 -25.25 -23.74 -8.09
C PHE A 264 -26.03 -24.09 -6.83
N LEU A 265 -25.67 -23.53 -5.67
CA LEU A 265 -26.42 -23.71 -4.43
C LEU A 265 -27.85 -23.15 -4.54
N VAL A 266 -28.00 -21.93 -5.04
CA VAL A 266 -29.32 -21.29 -5.22
C VAL A 266 -30.18 -22.06 -6.24
N ALA A 267 -29.59 -22.49 -7.36
CA ALA A 267 -30.28 -23.31 -8.36
C ALA A 267 -30.74 -24.65 -7.76
N SER A 268 -29.90 -25.31 -6.97
CA SER A 268 -30.24 -26.58 -6.30
C SER A 268 -31.41 -26.42 -5.34
N ILE A 269 -31.41 -25.35 -4.54
CA ILE A 269 -32.53 -25.02 -3.64
C ILE A 269 -33.81 -24.75 -4.44
N GLY A 270 -33.71 -24.04 -5.56
CA GLY A 270 -34.85 -23.78 -6.46
C GLY A 270 -35.45 -25.05 -7.05
N VAL A 271 -34.62 -25.98 -7.52
CA VAL A 271 -35.07 -27.29 -8.04
C VAL A 271 -35.76 -28.11 -6.96
N PHE A 272 -35.19 -28.14 -5.75
CA PHE A 272 -35.78 -28.86 -4.62
C PHE A 272 -37.12 -28.26 -4.18
N GLY A 273 -37.22 -26.92 -4.14
CA GLY A 273 -38.46 -26.19 -3.89
C GLY A 273 -39.53 -26.47 -4.95
N TYR A 274 -39.15 -26.52 -6.22
CA TYR A 274 -40.07 -26.86 -7.31
C TYR A 274 -40.54 -28.31 -7.26
N GLY A 275 -39.64 -29.26 -6.96
CA GLY A 275 -39.98 -30.67 -6.78
C GLY A 275 -40.96 -30.89 -5.62
N THR A 276 -40.72 -30.26 -4.48
CA THR A 276 -41.64 -30.33 -3.32
C THR A 276 -42.99 -29.67 -3.62
N TYR A 277 -43.01 -28.52 -4.30
CA TYR A 277 -44.25 -27.87 -4.74
C TYR A 277 -45.08 -28.75 -5.67
N THR A 278 -44.45 -29.35 -6.69
CA THR A 278 -45.15 -30.21 -7.66
C THR A 278 -45.65 -31.51 -7.02
N HIS A 279 -44.87 -32.11 -6.11
CA HIS A 279 -45.30 -33.26 -5.32
C HIS A 279 -46.56 -32.93 -4.50
N PHE A 280 -46.53 -31.84 -3.72
CA PHE A 280 -47.66 -31.44 -2.88
C PHE A 280 -48.91 -31.06 -3.69
N LYS A 281 -48.73 -30.47 -4.88
CA LYS A 281 -49.81 -30.17 -5.83
C LYS A 281 -50.43 -31.44 -6.43
N SER A 282 -49.61 -32.47 -6.69
CA SER A 282 -50.07 -33.78 -7.18
C SER A 282 -50.85 -34.55 -6.10
N SER A 283 -50.39 -34.52 -4.85
CA SER A 283 -51.04 -35.21 -3.71
C SER A 283 -52.47 -34.73 -3.40
N LYS A 284 -52.90 -33.58 -3.92
CA LYS A 284 -54.28 -33.06 -3.76
C LYS A 284 -55.27 -33.54 -4.83
N LYS A 285 -54.85 -34.32 -5.84
CA LYS A 285 -55.75 -34.88 -6.86
C LYS A 285 -56.03 -36.36 -6.61
N VAL A 286 -57.06 -36.67 -5.81
CA VAL A 286 -57.60 -38.02 -5.67
C VAL A 286 -58.49 -38.34 -6.88
N LYS A 287 -58.19 -39.41 -7.62
CA LYS A 287 -58.94 -39.84 -8.81
C LYS A 287 -60.06 -40.79 -8.39
N ILE A 288 -61.29 -40.31 -8.34
CA ILE A 288 -62.47 -41.15 -8.05
C ILE A 288 -62.76 -41.98 -9.32
N THR A 289 -62.74 -43.30 -9.22
CA THR A 289 -63.05 -44.20 -10.35
C THR A 289 -64.57 -44.39 -10.43
N PRO A 290 -65.22 -44.26 -11.60
CA PRO A 290 -66.68 -44.38 -11.68
C PRO A 290 -67.12 -45.85 -11.63
N VAL A 291 -68.18 -46.12 -10.86
CA VAL A 291 -68.80 -47.44 -10.72
C VAL A 291 -69.51 -47.80 -12.02
N HIS A 292 -69.15 -48.92 -12.65
CA HIS A 292 -69.93 -49.51 -13.74
C HIS A 292 -71.15 -50.22 -13.17
N GLN A 293 -72.35 -49.83 -13.59
CA GLN A 293 -73.57 -50.61 -13.36
C GLN A 293 -73.51 -51.90 -14.17
N ARG A 294 -73.62 -53.04 -13.49
CA ARG A 294 -73.72 -54.36 -14.10
C ARG A 294 -75.20 -54.63 -14.39
N THR A 295 -75.59 -54.72 -15.66
CA THR A 295 -76.85 -55.34 -16.06
C THR A 295 -76.77 -56.84 -15.78
N THR A 296 -77.70 -57.37 -14.99
CA THR A 296 -77.86 -58.80 -14.74
C THR A 296 -79.26 -59.20 -15.15
N ASN A 297 -79.37 -59.80 -16.33
CA ASN A 297 -80.39 -60.79 -16.63
C ASN A 297 -79.70 -62.14 -16.47
N ASP A 298 -79.95 -62.85 -15.37
CA ASP A 298 -79.95 -64.31 -15.35
C ASP A 298 -80.55 -64.80 -14.04
N ASP A 299 -81.59 -65.60 -14.18
CA ASP A 299 -82.33 -66.28 -13.13
C ASP A 299 -81.48 -67.39 -12.51
N ASN A 300 -81.10 -67.24 -11.23
CA ASN A 300 -81.06 -68.34 -10.26
C ASN A 300 -80.70 -67.84 -8.84
N PRO A 301 -81.55 -68.05 -7.82
CA PRO A 301 -81.27 -67.58 -6.47
C PRO A 301 -80.34 -68.55 -5.72
N VAL A 302 -79.06 -68.18 -5.58
CA VAL A 302 -78.13 -68.87 -4.67
C VAL A 302 -78.33 -68.33 -3.25
N LYS A 303 -79.06 -69.08 -2.42
CA LYS A 303 -79.16 -68.84 -0.97
C LYS A 303 -77.81 -69.11 -0.32
N ARG A 304 -77.17 -68.11 0.30
CA ARG A 304 -76.01 -68.29 1.19
C ARG A 304 -76.41 -67.93 2.61
N ASN A 305 -76.44 -68.94 3.48
CA ASN A 305 -76.75 -68.82 4.90
C ASN A 305 -75.45 -68.52 5.68
N THR A 306 -75.47 -67.46 6.48
CA THR A 306 -74.35 -66.91 7.27
C THR A 306 -73.87 -67.82 8.40
N ASN A 307 -74.55 -68.94 8.67
CA ASN A 307 -74.22 -69.85 9.77
C ASN A 307 -73.20 -70.94 9.41
N GLU A 308 -72.88 -71.15 8.13
CA GLU A 308 -71.83 -72.11 7.71
C GLU A 308 -70.41 -71.49 7.70
N LEU A 309 -70.30 -70.18 7.43
CA LEU A 309 -69.01 -69.48 7.38
C LEU A 309 -68.39 -69.30 8.78
N MET A 310 -69.23 -69.18 9.82
CA MET A 310 -68.78 -69.04 11.21
C MET A 310 -68.31 -70.37 11.84
N ASN A 311 -68.69 -71.51 11.26
CA ASN A 311 -68.21 -72.83 11.69
C ASN A 311 -66.87 -73.22 11.02
N GLN A 312 -66.57 -72.67 9.83
CA GLN A 312 -65.26 -72.84 9.18
C GLN A 312 -64.16 -71.99 9.83
N LEU A 313 -64.50 -70.77 10.29
CA LEU A 313 -63.54 -69.89 10.98
C LEU A 313 -63.20 -70.30 12.43
N ARG A 314 -63.92 -71.27 13.01
CA ARG A 314 -63.64 -71.78 14.38
C ARG A 314 -62.63 -72.94 14.41
N ASN A 315 -62.26 -73.50 13.25
CA ASN A 315 -61.36 -74.66 13.15
C ASN A 315 -59.99 -74.37 12.53
N GLU A 316 -59.70 -73.13 12.10
CA GLU A 316 -58.36 -72.72 11.62
C GLU A 316 -57.50 -72.05 12.71
N GLY A 317 -57.87 -72.22 13.98
CA GLY A 317 -56.97 -71.96 15.11
C GLY A 317 -55.99 -73.11 15.30
N LYS A 318 -54.97 -73.22 14.44
CA LYS A 318 -53.68 -73.94 14.68
C LYS A 318 -52.76 -73.80 13.45
N ASN A 319 -51.52 -73.33 13.68
CA ASN A 319 -50.42 -73.06 12.73
C ASN A 319 -50.60 -71.69 12.02
N GLY A 320 -49.76 -70.66 12.16
CA GLY A 320 -48.36 -70.52 12.50
C GLY A 320 -47.80 -69.40 11.59
N TYR A 321 -46.90 -68.56 12.12
CA TYR A 321 -46.21 -67.40 11.49
C TYR A 321 -46.85 -66.02 11.69
N THR A 322 -46.45 -65.41 12.80
CA THR A 322 -46.47 -63.98 13.10
C THR A 322 -45.46 -63.23 12.22
N ASN A 323 -45.90 -62.27 11.41
CA ASN A 323 -45.03 -61.21 10.89
C ASN A 323 -45.01 -60.07 11.90
N ASN A 324 -43.88 -59.88 12.58
CA ASN A 324 -43.71 -58.80 13.53
C ASN A 324 -43.61 -57.45 12.81
N ILE A 325 -44.53 -56.58 13.21
CA ILE A 325 -44.51 -55.13 13.07
C ILE A 325 -43.21 -54.61 13.71
N MET A 326 -42.38 -53.89 12.95
CA MET A 326 -41.23 -53.20 13.52
C MET A 326 -41.70 -51.95 14.27
N THR A 327 -41.54 -51.99 15.59
CA THR A 327 -41.59 -50.83 16.51
C THR A 327 -40.18 -50.40 16.87
N GLY A 328 -39.96 -49.08 16.84
CA GLY A 328 -39.19 -48.24 17.78
C GLY A 328 -37.87 -48.72 18.43
N HIS A 329 -36.92 -47.79 18.41
CA HIS A 329 -35.72 -47.65 19.25
C HIS A 329 -34.50 -48.52 18.92
N GLU A 330 -33.46 -47.87 18.37
CA GLU A 330 -32.09 -48.08 18.86
C GLU A 330 -31.26 -46.80 18.65
N PHE A 331 -30.91 -46.16 19.77
CA PHE A 331 -29.88 -45.14 19.92
C PHE A 331 -28.52 -45.85 20.08
N ASP A 332 -27.46 -45.13 19.73
CA ASP A 332 -26.04 -45.42 20.00
C ASP A 332 -25.35 -46.52 19.18
N ARG A 333 -24.54 -46.08 18.20
CA ARG A 333 -23.10 -46.37 18.11
C ARG A 333 -22.48 -45.81 16.83
N TYR A 334 -21.58 -44.84 16.98
CA TYR A 334 -20.28 -44.62 16.30
C TYR A 334 -19.71 -43.34 16.97
N GLY A 335 -18.70 -43.37 17.85
CA GLY A 335 -17.61 -44.33 17.99
C GLY A 335 -16.46 -43.92 17.10
#